data_AF-V5ASQ2-F1
#
_entry.id   AF-V5ASQ2-F1
#
_cell.length_a   1.000
_cell.length_b   1.000
_cell.length_c   1.000
_cell.angle_alpha   90.00
_cell.angle_beta   90.00
_cell.angle_gamma   90.00
#
_symmetry.space_group_name_H-M   'P 1'
#
loop_
_entity.id
_entity.type
_entity.pdbx_description
1 polymer ?
#
loop_
_entity_poly.entity_id
_entity_poly.type
_entity_poly.pdbx_seq_one_letter_code
_entity_poly.pdbx_strand_id
1 'polypeptide(L)'
;MSLPPNNIGKVSKPLTMTTTTKAGGGGIETAEEDKGAKNEFPLPSVWVTDYADFSAKYGLCYRLSTSHTGVHFNDSTKMVWEPITGRVEYYARVKEVVSHNNAGVMHARDQRQAFHMETFPESLNKKVTLIKYFKSYLSRARNGREGVEVVRCSPYMDPTPVLLSEPHMIEDIVYVKRWLLTPHAMIFRLSNKTIQVCFHDKAEVILSSESRVVTYTDASGHRITVPLYSATSHSNEIASRLRYTKDILCELIQNREL
;
A
#
# COMPACT_ATOMS: atom_id res chain seq x y z
N MET A 1 70.09 11.56 12.85
CA MET A 1 70.03 10.12 12.49
C MET A 1 68.84 9.90 11.58
N SER A 2 69.15 9.49 10.35
CA SER A 2 68.38 8.65 9.40
C SER A 2 66.87 8.88 9.18
N LEU A 3 66.55 9.44 8.00
CA LEU A 3 65.49 8.96 7.09
C LEU A 3 66.01 7.69 6.34
N PRO A 4 65.20 6.80 5.73
CA PRO A 4 64.54 7.06 4.43
C PRO A 4 63.23 6.20 4.20
N PRO A 5 62.74 5.97 2.96
CA PRO A 5 61.86 6.89 2.25
C PRO A 5 60.59 6.24 1.65
N ASN A 6 59.70 7.11 1.18
CA ASN A 6 58.53 6.85 0.36
C ASN A 6 58.95 6.43 -1.06
N ASN A 7 58.31 5.41 -1.67
CA ASN A 7 58.64 4.92 -3.01
C ASN A 7 57.44 5.03 -3.96
N ILE A 8 57.60 5.81 -5.03
CA ILE A 8 56.68 6.00 -6.15
C ILE A 8 57.23 5.18 -7.32
N GLY A 9 56.40 4.36 -7.98
CA GLY A 9 56.86 3.55 -9.11
C GLY A 9 55.77 2.92 -9.98
N LYS A 10 55.28 3.73 -10.93
CA LYS A 10 54.98 3.41 -12.34
C LYS A 10 54.07 2.22 -12.74
N VAL A 11 52.99 2.67 -13.39
CA VAL A 11 52.19 2.09 -14.49
C VAL A 11 52.98 1.22 -15.49
N SER A 12 52.39 0.07 -15.85
CA SER A 12 52.64 -0.65 -17.11
C SER A 12 51.34 -1.31 -17.61
N LYS A 13 50.97 -1.02 -18.87
CA LYS A 13 49.87 -1.64 -19.64
C LYS A 13 50.22 -3.10 -20.02
N PRO A 14 49.23 -3.89 -20.49
CA PRO A 14 49.47 -4.79 -21.61
C PRO A 14 48.51 -4.57 -22.79
N LEU A 15 49.05 -4.75 -24.00
CA LEU A 15 48.35 -4.88 -25.28
C LEU A 15 48.43 -6.36 -25.73
N THR A 16 47.25 -6.94 -26.01
CA THR A 16 46.87 -7.80 -27.16
C THR A 16 47.70 -9.02 -27.56
N MET A 17 47.08 -10.21 -27.63
CA MET A 17 46.65 -10.88 -28.89
C MET A 17 46.36 -12.39 -28.72
N THR A 18 45.36 -12.83 -29.51
CA THR A 18 45.16 -14.15 -30.13
C THR A 18 44.60 -15.35 -29.37
N THR A 19 43.37 -15.67 -29.77
CA THR A 19 42.75 -17.00 -29.94
C THR A 19 43.67 -18.08 -30.51
N THR A 20 43.58 -19.30 -29.97
CA THR A 20 43.75 -20.56 -30.73
C THR A 20 42.96 -21.68 -30.07
N THR A 21 42.09 -22.29 -30.86
CA THR A 21 41.24 -23.44 -30.59
C THR A 21 42.07 -24.73 -30.48
N LYS A 22 41.78 -25.59 -29.50
CA LYS A 22 41.99 -27.04 -29.66
C LYS A 22 41.08 -27.85 -28.74
N ALA A 23 40.44 -28.84 -29.36
CA ALA A 23 39.47 -29.77 -28.81
C ALA A 23 40.12 -30.84 -27.92
N GLY A 24 39.32 -31.42 -27.01
CA GLY A 24 39.55 -32.78 -26.52
C GLY A 24 39.08 -33.05 -25.10
N GLY A 25 37.96 -33.76 -24.97
CA GLY A 25 37.85 -34.88 -24.02
C GLY A 25 37.20 -34.63 -22.66
N GLY A 26 35.93 -35.06 -22.55
CA GLY A 26 35.41 -35.92 -21.50
C GLY A 26 35.55 -35.49 -20.03
N GLY A 27 34.44 -35.05 -19.42
CA GLY A 27 34.34 -34.88 -17.98
C GLY A 27 32.88 -34.81 -17.54
N ILE A 28 32.37 -35.95 -17.07
CA ILE A 28 31.32 -36.15 -16.05
C ILE A 28 30.52 -34.88 -15.70
N GLU A 29 29.30 -34.77 -16.21
CA GLU A 29 28.30 -33.81 -15.73
C GLU A 29 27.84 -34.24 -14.34
N THR A 30 28.47 -33.69 -13.31
CA THR A 30 27.88 -33.58 -11.98
C THR A 30 26.73 -32.59 -12.07
N ALA A 31 25.51 -33.08 -11.86
CA ALA A 31 24.33 -32.25 -11.66
C ALA A 31 24.56 -31.35 -10.44
N GLU A 32 24.91 -30.09 -10.67
CA GLU A 32 24.86 -29.07 -9.64
C GLU A 32 23.39 -28.70 -9.42
N GLU A 33 22.92 -28.97 -8.22
CA GLU A 33 21.63 -28.54 -7.70
C GLU A 33 21.45 -27.04 -7.87
N ASP A 34 20.54 -26.66 -8.76
CA ASP A 34 20.00 -25.32 -8.89
C ASP A 34 19.33 -24.92 -7.58
N LYS A 35 20.06 -24.16 -6.74
CA LYS A 35 19.54 -23.55 -5.53
C LYS A 35 18.45 -22.57 -5.92
N GLY A 36 17.21 -23.03 -5.73
CA GLY A 36 15.98 -22.36 -6.14
C GLY A 36 15.99 -20.85 -5.97
N ALA A 37 15.87 -20.14 -7.09
CA ALA A 37 15.42 -18.77 -7.12
C ALA A 37 14.08 -18.69 -6.39
N LYS A 38 14.06 -18.15 -5.18
CA LYS A 38 12.81 -17.75 -4.53
C LYS A 38 12.17 -16.73 -5.45
N ASN A 39 11.06 -17.10 -6.10
CA ASN A 39 10.21 -16.13 -6.80
C ASN A 39 9.68 -15.14 -5.75
N GLU A 40 10.42 -14.07 -5.50
CA GLU A 40 9.98 -12.97 -4.67
C GLU A 40 8.94 -12.17 -5.45
N PHE A 41 7.68 -12.37 -5.08
CA PHE A 41 6.57 -11.60 -5.59
C PHE A 41 6.59 -10.20 -4.97
N PRO A 42 6.17 -9.16 -5.71
CA PRO A 42 6.19 -7.80 -5.20
C PRO A 42 5.29 -7.68 -3.97
N LEU A 43 5.86 -7.16 -2.89
CA LEU A 43 5.12 -6.81 -1.67
C LEU A 43 4.14 -5.66 -1.95
N PRO A 44 3.06 -5.53 -1.16
CA PRO A 44 2.14 -4.42 -1.31
C PRO A 44 2.84 -3.11 -0.99
N SER A 45 2.84 -2.16 -1.93
CA SER A 45 3.53 -0.87 -1.75
C SER A 45 2.91 0.00 -0.66
N VAL A 46 1.57 0.02 -0.58
CA VAL A 46 0.83 0.79 0.43
C VAL A 46 -0.39 0.00 0.91
N TRP A 47 -0.61 -0.04 2.21
CA TRP A 47 -1.80 -0.60 2.87
C TRP A 47 -2.20 0.25 4.09
N VAL A 48 -3.42 0.07 4.60
CA VAL A 48 -3.91 0.69 5.84
C VAL A 48 -3.37 -0.09 7.04
N THR A 49 -2.73 0.56 8.00
CA THR A 49 -2.24 -0.10 9.22
C THR A 49 -3.24 0.01 10.35
N ASP A 50 -3.83 1.19 10.52
CA ASP A 50 -4.72 1.52 11.63
C ASP A 50 -5.88 2.40 11.10
N TYR A 51 -7.06 2.26 11.68
CA TYR A 51 -8.22 3.08 11.35
C TYR A 51 -9.07 3.36 12.59
N ALA A 52 -9.89 4.42 12.52
CA ALA A 52 -10.91 4.71 13.51
C ALA A 52 -12.17 5.24 12.82
N ASP A 53 -13.32 4.68 13.20
CA ASP A 53 -14.60 4.97 12.56
C ASP A 53 -15.32 6.14 13.25
N PHE A 54 -15.20 7.32 12.64
CA PHE A 54 -15.96 8.50 13.02
C PHE A 54 -17.13 8.78 12.05
N SER A 55 -17.62 7.77 11.31
CA SER A 55 -18.66 7.92 10.29
C SER A 55 -19.98 8.45 10.83
N ALA A 56 -20.25 8.32 12.14
CA ALA A 56 -21.39 8.95 12.79
C ALA A 56 -21.41 10.48 12.66
N LYS A 57 -20.25 11.14 12.46
CA LYS A 57 -20.16 12.61 12.36
C LYS A 57 -19.29 13.12 11.21
N TYR A 58 -18.15 12.49 10.96
CA TYR A 58 -17.10 13.05 10.10
C TYR A 58 -16.74 12.14 8.93
N GLY A 59 -16.56 10.85 9.21
CA GLY A 59 -16.07 9.87 8.25
C GLY A 59 -15.06 8.91 8.87
N LEU A 60 -14.36 8.19 8.01
CA LEU A 60 -13.36 7.21 8.42
C LEU A 60 -11.96 7.84 8.37
N CYS A 61 -11.21 7.78 9.46
CA CYS A 61 -9.79 8.15 9.44
C CYS A 61 -8.90 6.91 9.50
N TYR A 62 -7.73 7.01 8.87
CA TYR A 62 -6.82 5.87 8.73
C TYR A 62 -5.35 6.31 8.65
N ARG A 63 -4.46 5.39 8.99
CA ARG A 63 -3.01 5.47 8.82
C ARG A 63 -2.59 4.50 7.72
N LEU A 64 -1.74 4.96 6.81
CA LEU A 64 -1.13 4.10 5.80
C LEU A 64 0.23 3.57 6.28
N SER A 65 0.72 2.49 5.67
CA SER A 65 2.06 1.94 5.92
C SER A 65 3.19 2.94 5.66
N THR A 66 2.95 3.94 4.82
CA THR A 66 3.83 5.09 4.58
C THR A 66 3.81 6.13 5.71
N SER A 67 3.10 5.88 6.81
CA SER A 67 2.82 6.83 7.90
C SER A 67 1.89 8.01 7.55
N HIS A 68 1.45 8.11 6.30
CA HIS A 68 0.48 9.14 5.89
C HIS A 68 -0.84 8.99 6.65
N THR A 69 -1.46 10.12 6.96
CA THR A 69 -2.80 10.15 7.57
C THR A 69 -3.80 10.39 6.48
N GLY A 70 -4.89 9.63 6.43
CA GLY A 70 -5.98 9.89 5.50
C GLY A 70 -7.33 9.92 6.17
N VAL A 71 -8.27 10.57 5.49
CA VAL A 71 -9.67 10.69 5.91
C VAL A 71 -10.56 10.53 4.68
N HIS A 72 -11.54 9.64 4.78
CA HIS A 72 -12.66 9.58 3.87
C HIS A 72 -13.87 10.20 4.55
N PHE A 73 -14.26 11.40 4.14
CA PHE A 73 -15.39 12.13 4.72
C PHE A 73 -16.74 11.55 4.28
N ASN A 74 -17.78 11.82 5.08
CA ASN A 74 -19.16 11.39 4.78
C ASN A 74 -19.73 12.02 3.48
N ASP A 75 -19.24 13.20 3.11
CA ASP A 75 -19.60 13.87 1.84
C ASP A 75 -18.91 13.26 0.60
N SER A 76 -18.33 12.07 0.74
CA SER A 76 -17.57 11.34 -0.29
C SER A 76 -16.27 11.99 -0.76
N THR A 77 -15.86 13.11 -0.16
CA THR A 77 -14.54 13.70 -0.41
C THR A 77 -13.47 12.99 0.40
N LYS A 78 -12.21 13.07 -0.03
CA LYS A 78 -11.08 12.46 0.69
C LYS A 78 -9.96 13.45 0.89
N MET A 79 -9.16 13.23 1.92
CA MET A 79 -7.94 13.99 2.17
C MET A 79 -6.86 13.04 2.65
N VAL A 80 -5.65 13.20 2.14
CA VAL A 80 -4.46 12.48 2.61
C VAL A 80 -3.34 13.48 2.88
N TRP A 81 -2.65 13.29 3.99
CA TRP A 81 -1.59 14.15 4.48
C TRP A 81 -0.30 13.35 4.63
N GLU A 82 0.70 13.79 3.86
CA GLU A 82 2.10 13.41 3.96
C GLU A 82 2.78 14.34 5.00
N PRO A 83 3.22 13.80 6.15
CA PRO A 83 3.64 14.62 7.29
C PRO A 83 5.05 15.22 7.19
N ILE A 84 5.91 14.77 6.28
CA ILE A 84 7.34 15.15 6.24
C ILE A 84 7.57 16.39 5.39
N THR A 85 7.01 16.42 4.19
CA THR A 85 6.97 17.58 3.28
C THR A 85 5.80 18.50 3.58
N GLY A 86 4.81 18.06 4.37
CA GLY A 86 3.60 18.82 4.66
C GLY A 86 2.60 18.86 3.50
N ARG A 87 2.80 18.04 2.46
CA ARG A 87 1.91 17.95 1.31
C ARG A 87 0.57 17.33 1.70
N VAL A 88 -0.52 17.96 1.26
CA VAL A 88 -1.89 17.47 1.42
C VAL A 88 -2.51 17.33 0.05
N GLU A 89 -3.17 16.20 -0.20
CA GLU A 89 -4.00 16.00 -1.37
C GLU A 89 -5.46 15.83 -0.96
N TYR A 90 -6.31 16.69 -1.51
CA TYR A 90 -7.75 16.69 -1.34
C TYR A 90 -8.41 16.22 -2.64
N TYR A 91 -9.41 15.37 -2.51
CA TYR A 91 -10.15 14.78 -3.61
C TYR A 91 -11.62 15.16 -3.47
N ALA A 92 -12.05 16.15 -4.25
CA ALA A 92 -13.43 16.63 -4.29
C ALA A 92 -14.29 15.72 -5.18
N ARG A 93 -15.50 15.40 -4.75
CA ARG A 93 -16.46 14.63 -5.55
C ARG A 93 -17.20 15.58 -6.50
N VAL A 94 -16.89 15.51 -7.78
CA VAL A 94 -17.55 16.32 -8.81
C VAL A 94 -18.50 15.43 -9.61
N LYS A 95 -19.78 15.84 -9.69
CA LYS A 95 -20.78 15.20 -10.54
C LYS A 95 -20.83 15.96 -11.87
N GLU A 96 -20.49 15.28 -12.96
CA GLU A 96 -20.62 15.81 -14.31
C GLU A 96 -21.76 15.10 -15.03
N VAL A 97 -22.60 15.89 -15.71
CA VAL A 97 -23.63 15.36 -16.58
C VAL A 97 -23.02 15.22 -17.96
N VAL A 98 -22.78 13.98 -18.39
CA VAL A 98 -22.34 13.71 -19.76
C VAL A 98 -23.60 13.38 -20.56
N SER A 99 -23.98 14.28 -21.46
CA SER A 99 -25.10 14.03 -22.38
C SER A 99 -24.60 13.20 -23.56
N HIS A 100 -24.94 11.91 -23.58
CA HIS A 100 -24.88 11.10 -24.78
C HIS A 100 -26.31 10.69 -25.15
N ASN A 101 -26.75 11.04 -26.35
CA ASN A 101 -28.02 10.59 -26.96
C ASN A 101 -29.28 10.86 -26.11
N ASN A 102 -29.47 12.07 -25.58
CA ASN A 102 -30.64 12.49 -24.78
C ASN A 102 -30.88 11.70 -23.46
N ALA A 103 -29.98 10.81 -23.08
CA ALA A 103 -29.94 10.20 -21.74
C ALA A 103 -28.75 10.81 -20.98
N GLY A 104 -29.03 11.74 -20.05
CA GLY A 104 -27.99 12.32 -19.21
C GLY A 104 -27.50 11.29 -18.20
N VAL A 105 -26.30 10.73 -18.41
CA VAL A 105 -25.66 9.85 -17.43
C VAL A 105 -24.84 10.74 -16.48
N MET A 106 -25.21 10.76 -15.20
CA MET A 106 -24.41 11.43 -14.17
C MET A 106 -23.16 10.60 -13.88
N HIS A 107 -22.00 11.09 -14.29
CA HIS A 107 -20.71 10.53 -13.90
C HIS A 107 -20.12 11.31 -12.74
N ALA A 108 -19.80 10.62 -11.65
CA ALA A 108 -19.16 11.23 -10.51
C ALA A 108 -17.66 10.86 -10.49
N ARG A 109 -16.80 11.88 -10.60
CA ARG A 109 -15.34 11.75 -10.60
C ARG A 109 -14.72 12.47 -9.40
N ASP A 110 -13.50 12.05 -9.06
CA ASP A 110 -12.73 12.68 -7.99
C ASP A 110 -11.76 13.69 -8.63
N GLN A 111 -11.89 14.97 -8.28
CA GLN A 111 -10.98 16.03 -8.72
C GLN A 111 -9.91 16.27 -7.65
N ARG A 112 -8.64 16.06 -8.02
CA ARG A 112 -7.49 16.25 -7.13
C ARG A 112 -7.15 17.74 -7.01
N GLN A 113 -6.94 18.19 -5.78
CA GLN A 113 -6.38 19.48 -5.41
C GLN A 113 -5.27 19.26 -4.38
N ALA A 114 -4.04 19.68 -4.70
CA ALA A 114 -2.90 19.59 -3.80
C ALA A 114 -2.59 20.96 -3.18
N PHE A 115 -2.18 20.97 -1.92
CA PHE A 115 -1.76 22.18 -1.19
C PHE A 115 -0.83 21.81 -0.02
N HIS A 116 -0.27 22.81 0.65
CA HIS A 116 0.58 22.61 1.81
C HIS A 116 -0.24 22.69 3.10
N MET A 117 0.13 21.94 4.14
CA MET A 117 -0.59 21.88 5.42
C MET A 117 -0.67 23.23 6.16
N GLU A 118 0.23 24.16 5.84
CA GLU A 118 0.24 25.53 6.37
C GLU A 118 -0.39 26.55 5.41
N THR A 119 -0.50 26.21 4.13
CA THR A 119 -1.00 27.10 3.07
C THR A 119 -2.08 26.39 2.27
N PHE A 120 -3.33 26.52 2.72
CA PHE A 120 -4.49 25.80 2.18
C PHE A 120 -5.70 26.73 1.98
N PRO A 121 -6.65 26.36 1.11
CA PRO A 121 -7.87 27.14 0.90
C PRO A 121 -8.72 27.27 2.17
N GLU A 122 -9.22 28.47 2.46
CA GLU A 122 -10.05 28.73 3.66
C GLU A 122 -11.29 27.83 3.73
N SER A 123 -11.87 27.48 2.57
CA SER A 123 -13.01 26.56 2.46
C SER A 123 -12.74 25.16 3.04
N LEU A 124 -11.48 24.76 3.16
CA LEU A 124 -11.05 23.47 3.71
C LEU A 124 -10.63 23.51 5.18
N ASN A 125 -10.72 24.67 5.86
CA ASN A 125 -10.24 24.83 7.24
C ASN A 125 -10.77 23.78 8.22
N LYS A 126 -12.08 23.47 8.15
CA LYS A 126 -12.71 22.42 8.98
C LYS A 126 -12.12 21.03 8.72
N LYS A 127 -11.90 20.68 7.44
CA LYS A 127 -11.35 19.37 7.04
C LYS A 127 -9.87 19.24 7.40
N VAL A 128 -9.11 20.32 7.24
CA VAL A 128 -7.69 20.39 7.65
C VAL A 128 -7.55 20.26 9.18
N THR A 129 -8.44 20.92 9.94
CA THR A 129 -8.47 20.78 11.40
C THR A 129 -8.77 19.33 11.81
N LEU A 130 -9.73 18.67 11.16
CA LEU A 130 -10.06 17.28 11.42
C LEU A 130 -8.90 16.32 11.13
N ILE A 131 -8.21 16.44 10.00
CA ILE A 131 -7.08 15.53 9.70
C ILE A 131 -5.90 15.73 10.67
N LYS A 132 -5.66 16.97 11.15
CA LYS A 132 -4.69 17.24 12.22
C LYS A 132 -5.08 16.54 13.52
N TYR A 133 -6.35 16.63 13.91
CA TYR A 133 -6.89 15.91 15.07
C TYR A 133 -6.72 14.39 14.90
N PHE A 134 -7.12 13.83 13.75
CA PHE A 134 -7.03 12.39 13.50
C PHE A 134 -5.60 11.87 13.47
N LYS A 135 -4.62 12.65 12.95
CA LYS A 135 -3.21 12.26 13.02
C LYS A 135 -2.80 12.04 14.48
N SER A 136 -3.13 12.97 15.37
CA SER A 136 -2.83 12.87 16.79
C SER A 136 -3.61 11.73 17.45
N TYR A 137 -4.89 11.56 17.08
CA TYR A 137 -5.77 10.52 17.61
C TYR A 137 -5.26 9.11 17.32
N LEU A 138 -4.88 8.82 16.08
CA LEU A 138 -4.34 7.52 15.66
C LEU A 138 -2.97 7.21 16.29
N SER A 139 -2.28 8.21 16.85
CA SER A 139 -1.01 8.03 17.58
C SER A 139 -1.21 7.81 19.08
N ARG A 140 -2.43 7.95 19.61
CA ARG A 140 -2.69 7.73 21.05
C ARG A 140 -2.57 6.24 21.38
N ALA A 141 -2.13 5.95 22.61
CA ALA A 141 -2.16 4.59 23.14
C ALA A 141 -3.61 4.09 23.19
N ARG A 142 -3.81 2.81 22.86
CA ARG A 142 -5.11 2.15 22.63
C ARG A 142 -6.10 2.19 23.81
N ASN A 143 -5.70 2.72 24.96
CA ASN A 143 -6.49 2.78 26.20
C ASN A 143 -7.07 4.19 26.45
N GLY A 144 -7.35 4.95 25.40
CA GLY A 144 -7.98 6.25 25.51
C GLY A 144 -9.42 6.14 26.02
N ARG A 145 -9.78 6.94 27.03
CA ARG A 145 -11.14 7.08 27.59
C ARG A 145 -12.16 7.74 26.62
N GLU A 146 -11.80 7.89 25.35
CA GLU A 146 -12.61 8.56 24.31
C GLU A 146 -13.24 7.51 23.38
N GLY A 147 -14.54 7.63 23.13
CA GLY A 147 -15.43 6.56 22.69
C GLY A 147 -15.31 6.02 21.25
N VAL A 148 -14.18 6.19 20.54
CA VAL A 148 -13.96 5.55 19.23
C VAL A 148 -12.68 4.71 19.27
N GLU A 149 -12.80 3.41 19.05
CA GLU A 149 -11.65 2.50 19.05
C GLU A 149 -10.73 2.76 17.85
N VAL A 150 -9.41 2.77 18.11
CA VAL A 150 -8.39 2.71 17.05
C VAL A 150 -8.07 1.24 16.79
N VAL A 151 -8.48 0.74 15.63
CA VAL A 151 -8.33 -0.65 15.24
C VAL A 151 -7.11 -0.80 14.34
N ARG A 152 -6.19 -1.70 14.71
CA ARG A 152 -5.09 -2.15 13.85
C ARG A 152 -5.53 -3.33 12.99
N CYS A 153 -5.22 -3.27 11.69
CA CYS A 153 -5.58 -4.28 10.69
C CYS A 153 -4.94 -5.64 10.95
N SER A 154 -3.63 -5.68 11.18
CA SER A 154 -2.88 -6.91 11.50
C SER A 154 -1.69 -6.60 12.41
N PRO A 155 -1.14 -7.58 13.13
CA PRO A 155 0.04 -7.36 13.98
C PRO A 155 1.35 -7.29 13.18
N TYR A 156 1.30 -7.46 11.86
CA TYR A 156 2.48 -7.34 11.00
C TYR A 156 3.11 -5.96 11.12
N MET A 157 4.42 -5.96 11.35
CA MET A 157 5.26 -4.78 11.31
C MET A 157 6.25 -4.97 10.17
N ASP A 158 6.30 -4.02 9.25
CA ASP A 158 7.32 -4.03 8.21
C ASP A 158 8.68 -3.82 8.87
N PRO A 159 9.62 -4.78 8.77
CA PRO A 159 10.95 -4.63 9.34
C PRO A 159 11.78 -3.57 8.60
N THR A 160 11.36 -3.19 7.39
CA THR A 160 12.08 -2.24 6.55
C THR A 160 11.72 -0.81 6.96
N PRO A 161 12.70 0.04 7.31
CA PRO A 161 12.41 1.44 7.59
C PRO A 161 11.86 2.11 6.33
N VAL A 162 10.83 2.94 6.50
CA VAL A 162 10.22 3.69 5.41
C VAL A 162 11.27 4.66 4.84
N LEU A 163 11.81 4.37 3.66
CA LEU A 163 12.77 5.23 2.96
C LEU A 163 12.00 6.25 2.11
N LEU A 164 12.30 7.53 2.29
CA LEU A 164 11.63 8.66 1.61
C LEU A 164 11.97 8.82 0.12
N SER A 165 12.42 7.75 -0.52
CA SER A 165 12.92 7.73 -1.90
C SER A 165 11.92 7.15 -2.91
N GLU A 166 10.80 6.58 -2.45
CA GLU A 166 9.81 5.96 -3.34
C GLU A 166 8.81 6.98 -3.91
N PRO A 167 8.54 7.01 -5.23
CA PRO A 167 7.61 7.98 -5.86
C PRO A 167 6.20 8.00 -5.25
N HIS A 168 5.71 6.84 -4.79
CA HIS A 168 4.40 6.68 -4.13
C HIS A 168 4.30 7.38 -2.77
N MET A 169 5.42 7.84 -2.22
CA MET A 169 5.46 8.63 -1.01
C MET A 169 5.24 10.13 -1.24
N ILE A 170 5.54 10.64 -2.45
CA ILE A 170 5.65 12.09 -2.69
C ILE A 170 4.75 12.57 -3.84
N GLU A 171 4.64 11.81 -4.93
CA GLU A 171 3.99 12.28 -6.17
C GLU A 171 2.59 11.69 -6.37
N ASP A 172 2.44 10.38 -6.23
CA ASP A 172 1.17 9.66 -6.37
C ASP A 172 0.73 9.05 -5.04
N ILE A 173 0.28 9.93 -4.14
CA ILE A 173 -0.11 9.54 -2.80
C ILE A 173 -1.34 8.61 -2.86
N VAL A 174 -1.16 7.38 -2.38
CA VAL A 174 -2.25 6.41 -2.25
C VAL A 174 -3.25 6.87 -1.18
N TYR A 175 -4.54 6.66 -1.43
CA TYR A 175 -5.61 6.98 -0.49
C TYR A 175 -6.74 5.95 -0.55
N VAL A 176 -7.61 5.92 0.46
CA VAL A 176 -8.79 5.06 0.50
C VAL A 176 -9.89 5.67 -0.38
N LYS A 177 -10.17 5.01 -1.51
CA LYS A 177 -11.25 5.39 -2.44
C LYS A 177 -12.63 5.04 -1.90
N ARG A 178 -12.76 3.86 -1.27
CA ARG A 178 -13.99 3.37 -0.67
C ARG A 178 -13.64 2.48 0.52
N TRP A 179 -14.55 2.39 1.47
CA TRP A 179 -14.47 1.46 2.58
C TRP A 179 -15.83 0.82 2.82
N LEU A 180 -15.82 -0.39 3.39
CA LEU A 180 -17.02 -1.12 3.79
C LEU A 180 -16.74 -1.83 5.11
N LEU A 181 -17.56 -1.55 6.11
CA LEU A 181 -17.60 -2.34 7.33
C LEU A 181 -18.63 -3.45 7.18
N THR A 182 -18.21 -4.68 7.45
CA THR A 182 -19.06 -5.87 7.47
C THR A 182 -19.03 -6.50 8.87
N PRO A 183 -19.91 -7.47 9.18
CA PRO A 183 -19.86 -8.16 10.47
C PRO A 183 -18.53 -8.88 10.77
N HIS A 184 -17.75 -9.25 9.76
CA HIS A 184 -16.53 -10.04 9.92
C HIS A 184 -15.23 -9.29 9.60
N ALA A 185 -15.29 -8.19 8.85
CA ALA A 185 -14.12 -7.48 8.39
C ALA A 185 -14.38 -6.02 8.03
N MET A 186 -13.30 -5.23 8.08
CA MET A 186 -13.21 -3.92 7.45
C MET A 186 -12.51 -4.06 6.09
N ILE A 187 -13.09 -3.47 5.05
CA ILE A 187 -12.61 -3.60 3.67
C ILE A 187 -12.26 -2.22 3.14
N PHE A 188 -11.07 -2.10 2.56
CA PHE A 188 -10.58 -0.88 1.93
C PHE A 188 -10.34 -1.12 0.45
N ARG A 189 -10.85 -0.22 -0.38
CA ARG A 189 -10.43 -0.08 -1.77
C ARG A 189 -9.51 1.14 -1.86
N LEU A 190 -8.25 0.91 -2.20
CA LEU A 190 -7.25 1.97 -2.35
C LEU A 190 -7.24 2.55 -3.78
N SER A 191 -6.60 3.71 -3.92
CA SER A 191 -6.53 4.44 -5.19
C SER A 191 -5.70 3.72 -6.26
N ASN A 192 -4.72 2.92 -5.86
CA ASN A 192 -3.84 2.08 -6.66
C ASN A 192 -4.42 0.70 -7.01
N LYS A 193 -5.76 0.54 -6.94
CA LYS A 193 -6.47 -0.73 -7.27
C LYS A 193 -6.17 -1.89 -6.30
N THR A 194 -5.50 -1.62 -5.18
CA THR A 194 -5.36 -2.58 -4.08
C THR A 194 -6.67 -2.68 -3.31
N ILE A 195 -7.05 -3.92 -2.96
CA ILE A 195 -8.14 -4.21 -2.05
C ILE A 195 -7.54 -4.85 -0.81
N GLN A 196 -7.87 -4.32 0.35
CA GLN A 196 -7.41 -4.84 1.63
C GLN A 196 -8.61 -5.23 2.48
N VAL A 197 -8.54 -6.40 3.10
CA VAL A 197 -9.56 -6.94 4.00
C VAL A 197 -8.91 -7.20 5.35
N CYS A 198 -9.27 -6.42 6.35
CA CYS A 198 -8.81 -6.54 7.73
C CYS A 198 -9.89 -7.26 8.54
N PHE A 199 -9.63 -8.52 8.90
CA PHE A 199 -10.58 -9.34 9.64
C PHE A 199 -10.53 -9.03 11.15
N HIS A 200 -11.64 -9.26 11.85
CA HIS A 200 -11.71 -8.97 13.29
C HIS A 200 -10.77 -9.84 14.15
N ASP A 201 -10.40 -11.02 13.63
CA ASP A 201 -9.41 -11.91 14.24
C ASP A 201 -7.95 -11.55 13.93
N LYS A 202 -7.72 -10.33 13.40
CA LYS A 202 -6.39 -9.76 13.11
C LYS A 202 -5.65 -10.39 11.93
N ALA A 203 -6.27 -11.33 11.22
CA ALA A 203 -5.78 -11.73 9.92
C ALA A 203 -6.12 -10.66 8.87
N GLU A 204 -5.34 -10.64 7.79
CA GLU A 204 -5.43 -9.63 6.76
C GLU A 204 -5.14 -10.23 5.38
N VAL A 205 -5.93 -9.81 4.40
CA VAL A 205 -5.72 -10.14 2.99
C VAL A 205 -5.54 -8.85 2.21
N ILE A 206 -4.47 -8.76 1.42
CA ILE A 206 -4.22 -7.66 0.48
C ILE A 206 -4.16 -8.25 -0.93
N LEU A 207 -5.05 -7.80 -1.79
CA LEU A 207 -5.16 -8.17 -3.19
C LEU A 207 -4.66 -7.03 -4.06
N SER A 208 -3.61 -7.28 -4.84
CA SER A 208 -3.18 -6.38 -5.90
C SER A 208 -3.71 -6.90 -7.24
N SER A 209 -4.68 -6.20 -7.81
CA SER A 209 -5.28 -6.58 -9.10
C SER A 209 -4.28 -6.49 -10.26
N GLU A 210 -3.31 -5.58 -10.17
CA GLU A 210 -2.32 -5.32 -11.22
C GLU A 210 -1.24 -6.39 -11.27
N SER A 211 -0.67 -6.74 -10.11
CA SER A 211 0.36 -7.79 -10.02
C SER A 211 -0.21 -9.22 -9.89
N ARG A 212 -1.53 -9.36 -9.73
CA ARG A 212 -2.22 -10.66 -9.56
C ARG A 212 -1.65 -11.50 -8.40
N VAL A 213 -1.26 -10.82 -7.32
CA VAL A 213 -0.73 -11.44 -6.09
C VAL A 213 -1.68 -11.22 -4.91
N VAL A 214 -1.58 -12.14 -3.95
CA VAL A 214 -2.25 -12.08 -2.65
C VAL A 214 -1.18 -12.04 -1.59
N THR A 215 -1.26 -11.03 -0.73
CA THR A 215 -0.50 -10.98 0.51
C THR A 215 -1.44 -11.35 1.65
N TYR A 216 -1.13 -12.42 2.36
CA TYR A 216 -1.87 -12.86 3.53
C TYR A 216 -1.03 -12.63 4.78
N THR A 217 -1.65 -12.10 5.82
CA THR A 217 -1.07 -12.01 7.17
C THR A 217 -1.98 -12.74 8.13
N ASP A 218 -1.42 -13.65 8.93
CA ASP A 218 -2.18 -14.35 9.97
C ASP A 218 -2.32 -13.52 11.25
N ALA A 219 -3.11 -14.03 12.20
CA ALA A 219 -3.34 -13.39 13.49
C ALA A 219 -2.08 -13.28 14.38
N SER A 220 -1.01 -14.03 14.07
CA SER A 220 0.29 -13.94 14.74
C SER A 220 1.26 -12.95 14.06
N GLY A 221 0.91 -12.45 12.87
CA GLY A 221 1.69 -11.47 12.13
C GLY A 221 2.62 -12.08 11.09
N HIS A 222 2.56 -13.39 10.85
CA HIS A 222 3.32 -13.99 9.76
C HIS A 222 2.67 -13.60 8.43
N ARG A 223 3.46 -12.97 7.58
CA ARG A 223 3.03 -12.49 6.26
C ARG A 223 3.67 -13.31 5.15
N ILE A 224 2.85 -13.74 4.20
CA ILE A 224 3.30 -14.39 2.97
C ILE A 224 2.67 -13.70 1.76
N THR A 225 3.41 -13.65 0.65
CA THR A 225 2.89 -13.17 -0.63
C THR A 225 3.00 -14.26 -1.67
N VAL A 226 1.88 -14.57 -2.32
CA VAL A 226 1.77 -15.68 -3.27
C VAL A 226 0.95 -15.26 -4.49
N PRO A 227 1.13 -15.89 -5.65
CA PRO A 227 0.28 -15.65 -6.81
C PRO A 227 -1.17 -15.99 -6.52
N LEU A 228 -2.10 -15.18 -7.04
CA LEU A 228 -3.54 -15.40 -6.84
C LEU A 228 -4.00 -16.79 -7.30
N TYR A 229 -3.41 -17.31 -8.38
CA TYR A 229 -3.79 -18.62 -8.94
C TYR A 229 -3.44 -19.79 -8.01
N SER A 230 -2.39 -19.67 -7.19
CA SER A 230 -1.95 -20.73 -6.28
C SER A 230 -2.32 -20.47 -4.82
N ALA A 231 -2.80 -19.27 -4.48
CA ALA A 231 -3.10 -18.86 -3.10
C ALA A 231 -4.09 -19.80 -2.38
N THR A 232 -5.11 -20.29 -3.08
CA THR A 232 -6.10 -21.22 -2.49
C THR A 232 -5.52 -22.59 -2.15
N SER A 233 -4.43 -23.00 -2.80
CA SER A 233 -3.74 -24.28 -2.55
C SER A 233 -2.71 -24.19 -1.41
N HIS A 234 -2.37 -22.98 -0.93
CA HIS A 234 -1.37 -22.81 0.12
C HIS A 234 -1.90 -23.18 1.51
N SER A 235 -3.15 -22.82 1.82
CA SER A 235 -3.79 -23.14 3.10
C SER A 235 -5.31 -23.03 2.98
N ASN A 236 -6.02 -23.91 3.72
CA ASN A 236 -7.47 -23.86 3.85
C ASN A 236 -7.96 -22.52 4.41
N GLU A 237 -7.17 -21.90 5.29
CA GLU A 237 -7.51 -20.60 5.87
C GLU A 237 -7.49 -19.51 4.80
N ILE A 238 -6.39 -19.40 4.04
CA ILE A 238 -6.24 -18.44 2.94
C ILE A 238 -7.36 -18.65 1.91
N ALA A 239 -7.64 -19.89 1.55
CA ALA A 239 -8.74 -20.22 0.64
C ALA A 239 -10.09 -19.73 1.16
N SER A 240 -10.36 -19.88 2.47
CA SER A 240 -11.58 -19.39 3.11
C SER A 240 -11.68 -17.87 3.07
N ARG A 241 -10.60 -17.15 3.44
CA ARG A 241 -10.55 -15.68 3.40
C ARG A 241 -10.72 -15.13 1.99
N LEU A 242 -10.15 -15.80 1.00
CA LEU A 242 -10.29 -15.43 -0.41
C LEU A 242 -11.70 -15.65 -0.94
N ARG A 243 -12.36 -16.75 -0.56
CA ARG A 243 -13.78 -16.97 -0.90
C ARG A 243 -14.65 -15.85 -0.31
N TYR A 244 -14.50 -15.57 0.98
CA TYR A 244 -15.21 -14.48 1.64
C TYR A 244 -14.98 -13.13 0.95
N THR A 245 -13.71 -12.81 0.63
CA THR A 245 -13.35 -11.58 -0.08
C THR A 245 -14.01 -11.52 -1.46
N LYS A 246 -14.00 -12.62 -2.22
CA LYS A 246 -14.64 -12.71 -3.53
C LYS A 246 -16.14 -12.43 -3.42
N ASP A 247 -16.83 -13.04 -2.46
CA ASP A 247 -18.29 -12.93 -2.33
C ASP A 247 -18.70 -11.47 -2.08
N ILE A 248 -18.01 -10.77 -1.18
CA ILE A 248 -18.27 -9.35 -0.92
C ILE A 248 -17.93 -8.47 -2.11
N LEU A 249 -16.85 -8.76 -2.83
CA LEU A 249 -16.50 -8.00 -4.03
C LEU A 249 -17.54 -8.19 -5.14
N CYS A 250 -18.08 -9.40 -5.30
CA CYS A 250 -19.18 -9.67 -6.21
C CYS A 250 -20.43 -8.88 -5.81
N GLU A 251 -20.80 -8.88 -4.54
CA GLU A 251 -21.92 -8.08 -4.01
C GLU A 251 -21.71 -6.58 -4.27
N LEU A 252 -20.51 -6.05 -4.01
CA LEU A 252 -20.16 -4.65 -4.26
C LEU A 252 -20.17 -4.25 -5.75
N ILE A 253 -19.93 -5.21 -6.66
CA ILE A 253 -20.00 -4.97 -8.11
C ILE A 253 -21.46 -5.03 -8.58
N GLN A 254 -22.25 -5.97 -8.06
CA GLN A 254 -23.66 -6.13 -8.40
C GLN A 254 -24.51 -4.96 -7.85
N ASN A 255 -24.15 -4.45 -6.67
CA ASN A 255 -24.79 -3.30 -6.04
C ASN A 255 -24.22 -1.95 -6.55
N ARG A 256 -23.63 -1.90 -7.75
CA ARG A 256 -23.18 -0.64 -8.39
C ARG A 256 -24.35 0.23 -8.85
N GLU A 257 -25.20 0.63 -7.91
CA GLU A 257 -25.94 1.90 -7.90
C GLU A 257 -25.76 2.61 -6.53
N LEU A 258 -24.53 2.59 -5.99
CA LEU A 258 -24.10 3.39 -4.84
C LEU A 258 -22.77 4.14 -5.13
#